data_AF-A0A7C5R9L2-F1
#
_entry.id   AF-A0A7C5R9L2-F1
#
_cell.length_a   1.000
_cell.length_b   1.000
_cell.length_c   1.000
_cell.angle_alpha   90.00
_cell.angle_beta   90.00
_cell.angle_gamma   90.00
#
_symmetry.space_group_name_H-M   'P 1'
#
loop_
_entity.id
_entity.type
_entity.pdbx_description
1 polymer ?
#
loop_
_entity_poly.entity_id
_entity_poly.type
_entity_poly.pdbx_seq_one_letter_code
_entity_poly.pdbx_strand_id
1 'polypeptide(L)'
;MKSKLVLWGSNEQDEKLIVAVALKTDENKVDIWTFPEPLATEDFYRKMMEEWRDGDGLEFPQPHQHIERELTISDNLLPVEIKVERGDVVQRAQTEWHFLVLSNKLNQAYQSQLEDLKEKVESLSKYDPEIWNNLKEFWSKVQEQVSERNLLRNHANTLRENVNVLFAQMKTLRSKMDEEFRELSKQTHDKFIALLNEVEEKVNEGGQLSSAFEELKKIQKQFRDSQLNRSHRRKVWEKLDGLFKMVKEKRFGSQAVARGNSPYERTKRRYDGLVNAINKMEASIERDRNDLEFQTHKIATTGGQLEAQIRQAKVKMIEERVRSKEQKLKEMNATKEELEKRLAAQKAREERQLAMKAAKAKVKEKIRQSVQNTKEADSATGAAAKKETVPSQAGTDDEESVVDALSATLGESLTDMFDTVKAAATVIGSKIGEAFEDLKEDTAGVVEEVVEKMTEATEDVAEAMEEAKEKAAETAEEIKEELAEVKKKAAKATRATRKKVAKKAGELKEDVAEAMEEAKEKAA
;
A
#
# COMPACT_ATOMS: atom_id res chain seq x y z
N MET A 1 10.48 -25.67 -34.02
CA MET A 1 11.80 -26.24 -34.33
C MET A 1 11.56 -27.65 -34.85
N LYS A 2 12.28 -28.08 -35.89
CA LYS A 2 12.13 -29.43 -36.46
C LYS A 2 13.02 -30.39 -35.67
N SER A 3 12.50 -31.56 -35.29
CA SER A 3 13.22 -32.61 -34.53
C SER A 3 13.90 -33.65 -35.42
N LYS A 4 13.81 -33.50 -36.75
CA LYS A 4 14.39 -34.41 -37.75
C LYS A 4 15.22 -33.65 -38.78
N LEU A 5 16.28 -34.29 -39.25
CA LEU A 5 17.25 -33.73 -40.19
C LEU A 5 17.67 -34.79 -41.21
N VAL A 6 17.77 -34.43 -42.49
CA VAL A 6 18.25 -35.31 -43.56
C VAL A 6 19.33 -34.56 -44.34
N LEU A 7 20.46 -35.20 -44.58
CA LEU A 7 21.66 -34.58 -45.15
C LEU A 7 22.41 -35.55 -46.07
N TRP A 8 23.15 -34.98 -47.02
CA TRP A 8 24.16 -35.70 -47.78
C TRP A 8 25.48 -35.71 -47.02
N GLY A 9 26.16 -36.86 -47.00
CA GLY A 9 27.47 -37.02 -46.40
C GLY A 9 28.35 -37.99 -47.18
N SER A 10 29.55 -38.22 -46.65
CA SER A 10 30.54 -39.16 -47.17
C SER A 10 31.11 -40.01 -46.03
N ASN A 11 31.39 -41.29 -46.32
CA ASN A 11 32.09 -42.19 -45.39
C ASN A 11 33.62 -41.95 -45.40
N GLU A 12 34.36 -42.71 -44.60
CA GLU A 12 35.84 -42.65 -44.57
C GLU A 12 36.52 -42.99 -45.91
N GLN A 13 35.80 -43.64 -46.84
CA GLN A 13 36.26 -44.01 -48.17
C GLN A 13 35.84 -43.00 -49.27
N ASP A 14 35.29 -41.84 -48.87
CA ASP A 14 34.75 -40.79 -49.74
C ASP A 14 33.54 -41.22 -50.62
N GLU A 15 32.85 -42.31 -50.29
CA GLU A 15 31.60 -42.72 -50.95
C GLU A 15 30.41 -41.90 -50.45
N LYS A 16 29.48 -41.55 -51.35
CA LYS A 16 28.30 -40.73 -51.02
C LYS A 16 27.27 -41.53 -50.23
N LEU A 17 26.74 -40.94 -49.17
CA LEU A 17 25.69 -41.51 -48.34
C LEU A 17 24.64 -40.47 -47.94
N ILE A 18 23.44 -40.94 -47.59
CA ILE A 18 22.40 -40.12 -46.97
C ILE A 18 22.39 -40.39 -45.46
N VAL A 19 22.41 -39.32 -44.67
CA VAL A 19 22.28 -39.37 -43.21
C VAL A 19 20.91 -38.82 -42.83
N ALA A 20 20.14 -39.61 -42.09
CA ALA A 20 18.91 -39.17 -41.47
C ALA A 20 19.09 -39.17 -39.96
N VAL A 21 18.69 -38.10 -39.29
CA VAL A 21 18.90 -37.89 -37.87
C VAL A 21 17.59 -37.46 -37.22
N ALA A 22 17.16 -38.13 -36.14
CA ALA A 22 15.97 -37.76 -35.38
C ALA A 22 16.26 -37.64 -33.89
N LEU A 23 15.70 -36.59 -33.27
CA LEU A 23 15.78 -36.35 -31.84
C LEU A 23 14.65 -37.07 -31.09
N LYS A 24 15.02 -37.94 -30.14
CA LYS A 24 14.16 -38.45 -29.08
C LYS A 24 14.22 -37.49 -27.88
N THR A 25 13.25 -36.59 -27.79
CA THR A 25 13.23 -35.47 -26.84
C THR A 25 13.17 -35.88 -25.38
N ASP A 26 12.47 -36.97 -25.07
CA ASP A 26 12.25 -37.42 -23.69
C ASP A 26 13.46 -38.20 -23.14
N GLU A 27 14.20 -38.89 -24.01
CA GLU A 27 15.37 -39.69 -23.64
C GLU A 27 16.70 -38.94 -23.78
N ASN A 28 16.71 -37.71 -24.31
CA ASN A 28 17.94 -36.99 -24.67
C ASN A 28 18.85 -37.78 -25.63
N LYS A 29 18.24 -38.54 -26.54
CA LYS A 29 18.95 -39.36 -27.52
C LYS A 29 18.66 -38.91 -28.94
N VAL A 30 19.57 -39.25 -29.83
CA VAL A 30 19.49 -39.01 -31.26
C VAL A 30 19.65 -40.34 -31.97
N ASP A 31 18.70 -40.66 -32.83
CA ASP A 31 18.79 -41.77 -33.76
C ASP A 31 19.43 -41.29 -35.06
N ILE A 32 20.46 -41.99 -35.51
CA ILE A 32 21.17 -41.72 -36.76
C ILE A 32 20.99 -42.94 -37.66
N TRP A 33 20.44 -42.73 -38.84
CA TRP A 33 20.36 -43.71 -39.91
C TRP A 33 21.27 -43.32 -41.06
N THR A 34 22.06 -44.27 -41.56
CA THR A 34 22.93 -44.07 -42.72
C THR A 34 22.53 -45.01 -43.86
N PHE A 35 22.46 -44.44 -45.06
CA PHE A 35 22.07 -45.14 -46.29
C PHE A 35 23.24 -45.10 -47.29
N PRO A 36 23.80 -46.26 -47.69
CA PRO A 36 24.94 -46.33 -48.61
C PRO A 36 24.62 -45.85 -50.03
N GLU A 37 25.65 -45.59 -50.84
CA GLU A 37 25.58 -45.04 -52.21
C GLU A 37 24.52 -45.67 -53.14
N PRO A 38 24.29 -47.00 -53.16
CA PRO A 38 23.27 -47.61 -54.03
C PRO A 38 21.83 -47.15 -53.75
N LEU A 39 21.56 -46.65 -52.54
CA LEU A 39 20.26 -46.15 -52.10
C LEU A 39 20.23 -44.61 -52.04
N ALA A 40 21.37 -43.96 -52.21
CA ALA A 40 21.55 -42.51 -52.09
C ALA A 40 21.13 -41.77 -53.39
N THR A 41 19.90 -42.02 -53.86
CA THR A 41 19.32 -41.37 -55.05
C THR A 41 18.66 -40.04 -54.69
N GLU A 42 18.70 -39.06 -55.59
CA GLU A 42 18.08 -37.73 -55.40
C GLU A 42 16.56 -37.82 -55.13
N ASP A 43 15.88 -38.78 -55.75
CA ASP A 43 14.46 -39.09 -55.49
C ASP A 43 14.20 -39.57 -54.08
N PHE A 44 15.10 -40.38 -53.51
CA PHE A 44 14.98 -40.89 -52.15
C PHE A 44 15.26 -39.79 -51.13
N TYR A 45 16.25 -38.93 -51.38
CA TYR A 45 16.51 -37.76 -50.55
C TYR A 45 15.31 -36.80 -50.49
N ARG A 46 14.65 -36.53 -51.64
CA ARG A 46 13.45 -35.69 -51.71
C ARG A 46 12.29 -36.30 -50.91
N LYS A 47 12.04 -37.60 -51.07
CA LYS A 47 11.01 -38.32 -50.28
C LYS A 47 11.31 -38.27 -48.77
N MET A 48 12.55 -38.48 -48.36
CA MET A 48 12.97 -38.36 -46.95
C MET A 48 12.80 -36.94 -46.40
N MET A 49 13.01 -35.92 -47.24
CA MET A 49 12.88 -34.52 -46.85
C MET A 49 11.44 -34.02 -46.78
N GLU A 50 10.53 -34.58 -47.58
CA GLU A 50 9.10 -34.20 -47.61
C GLU A 50 8.28 -35.07 -46.65
N GLU A 51 8.41 -36.39 -46.73
CA GLU A 51 7.57 -37.33 -45.96
C GLU A 51 8.16 -37.55 -44.56
N TRP A 52 9.41 -38.01 -44.47
CA TRP A 52 9.98 -38.42 -43.17
C TRP A 52 10.30 -37.24 -42.23
N ARG A 53 10.85 -36.14 -42.76
CA ARG A 53 11.24 -34.96 -41.97
C ARG A 53 10.04 -34.21 -41.37
N ASP A 54 8.92 -34.16 -42.09
CA ASP A 54 7.73 -33.42 -41.65
C ASP A 54 6.76 -34.27 -40.83
N GLY A 55 7.00 -35.58 -40.73
CA GLY A 55 6.36 -36.45 -39.74
C GLY A 55 5.60 -37.64 -40.30
N ASP A 56 5.51 -37.76 -41.63
CA ASP A 56 4.90 -38.91 -42.27
C ASP A 56 5.83 -40.12 -42.15
N GLY A 57 5.27 -41.27 -41.77
CA GLY A 57 6.03 -42.49 -41.58
C GLY A 57 6.58 -42.98 -42.92
N LEU A 58 7.91 -43.08 -43.03
CA LEU A 58 8.58 -43.67 -44.18
C LEU A 58 9.24 -44.99 -43.78
N GLU A 59 8.99 -46.06 -44.54
CA GLU A 59 9.71 -47.31 -44.39
C GLU A 59 11.12 -47.19 -44.99
N PHE A 60 12.15 -47.50 -44.20
CA PHE A 60 13.54 -47.36 -44.62
C PHE A 60 13.98 -48.52 -45.52
N PRO A 61 14.56 -48.25 -46.71
CA PRO A 61 15.11 -49.28 -47.56
C PRO A 61 16.29 -49.99 -46.87
N GLN A 62 16.45 -51.29 -47.12
CA GLN A 62 17.61 -52.07 -46.69
C GLN A 62 18.65 -52.12 -47.82
N PRO A 63 19.97 -52.05 -47.54
CA PRO A 63 20.61 -51.97 -46.23
C PRO A 63 20.75 -50.54 -45.68
N HIS A 64 20.41 -50.34 -44.40
CA HIS A 64 20.70 -49.13 -43.63
C HIS A 64 21.40 -49.51 -42.32
N GLN A 65 22.21 -48.60 -41.78
CA GLN A 65 22.74 -48.75 -40.41
C GLN A 65 21.98 -47.81 -39.47
N HIS A 66 21.79 -48.22 -38.22
CA HIS A 66 21.14 -47.42 -37.18
C HIS A 66 22.08 -47.32 -35.97
N ILE A 67 22.27 -46.09 -35.49
CA ILE A 67 23.12 -45.77 -34.34
C ILE A 67 22.31 -44.86 -33.41
N GLU A 68 22.25 -45.22 -32.13
CA GLU A 68 21.71 -44.34 -31.08
C GLU A 68 22.88 -43.63 -30.38
N ARG A 69 22.79 -42.31 -30.21
CA ARG A 69 23.76 -41.52 -29.41
C ARG A 69 23.06 -40.57 -28.47
N GLU A 70 23.70 -40.27 -27.34
CA GLU A 70 23.26 -39.22 -26.44
C GLU A 70 23.61 -37.84 -27.02
N LEU A 71 22.72 -36.87 -26.83
CA LEU A 71 22.99 -35.49 -27.21
C LEU A 71 23.77 -34.78 -26.10
N THR A 72 25.04 -34.48 -26.36
CA THR A 72 25.91 -33.69 -25.48
C THR A 72 26.31 -32.36 -26.15
N ILE A 73 26.65 -31.35 -25.35
CA ILE A 73 27.13 -30.04 -25.85
C ILE A 73 28.55 -30.16 -26.42
N SER A 74 29.33 -31.10 -25.89
CA SER A 74 30.76 -31.24 -26.19
C SER A 74 31.06 -32.18 -27.34
N ASP A 75 30.18 -33.15 -27.62
CA ASP A 75 30.38 -34.09 -28.73
C ASP A 75 29.65 -33.63 -29.99
N ASN A 76 30.18 -33.98 -31.15
CA ASN A 76 29.49 -33.73 -32.41
C ASN A 76 28.24 -34.61 -32.52
N LEU A 77 27.18 -34.06 -33.12
CA LEU A 77 25.93 -34.78 -33.39
C LEU A 77 26.13 -36.06 -34.22
N LEU A 78 27.17 -36.08 -35.08
CA LEU A 78 27.50 -37.19 -35.97
C LEU A 78 28.83 -37.84 -35.58
N PRO A 79 29.00 -39.16 -35.81
CA PRO A 79 30.28 -39.85 -35.67
C PRO A 79 31.38 -39.18 -36.51
N VAL A 80 32.63 -39.25 -36.02
CA VAL A 80 33.82 -38.68 -36.70
C VAL A 80 34.03 -39.28 -38.11
N GLU A 81 33.53 -40.51 -38.32
CA GLU A 81 33.60 -41.27 -39.56
C GLU A 81 32.71 -40.69 -40.68
N ILE A 82 31.75 -39.81 -40.36
CA ILE A 82 30.80 -39.24 -41.31
C ILE A 82 31.10 -37.76 -41.55
N LYS A 83 31.56 -37.44 -42.77
CA LYS A 83 31.71 -36.05 -43.22
C LYS A 83 30.42 -35.58 -43.88
N VAL A 84 30.02 -34.34 -43.64
CA VAL A 84 28.77 -33.77 -44.17
C VAL A 84 29.07 -32.50 -44.96
N GLU A 85 28.42 -32.34 -46.11
CA GLU A 85 28.60 -31.16 -46.97
C GLU A 85 28.12 -29.85 -46.34
N ARG A 86 27.08 -29.92 -45.48
CA ARG A 86 26.48 -28.78 -44.75
C ARG A 86 26.64 -28.91 -43.24
N GLY A 87 27.87 -28.77 -42.75
CA GLY A 87 28.17 -28.80 -41.31
C GLY A 87 27.48 -27.70 -40.50
N ASP A 88 27.16 -26.57 -41.11
CA ASP A 88 26.44 -25.44 -40.49
C ASP A 88 25.01 -25.81 -40.07
N VAL A 89 24.32 -26.62 -40.88
CA VAL A 89 22.96 -27.10 -40.58
C VAL A 89 22.98 -28.09 -39.42
N VAL A 90 24.00 -28.94 -39.34
CA VAL A 90 24.21 -29.89 -38.24
C VAL A 90 24.43 -29.15 -36.93
N GLN A 91 25.30 -28.14 -36.92
CA GLN A 91 25.59 -27.33 -35.73
C GLN A 91 24.36 -26.53 -35.27
N ARG A 92 23.60 -25.94 -36.20
CA ARG A 92 22.33 -25.27 -35.86
C ARG A 92 21.33 -26.26 -35.26
N ALA A 93 21.14 -27.42 -35.90
CA ALA A 93 20.25 -28.46 -35.39
C ALA A 93 20.68 -28.94 -34.00
N GLN A 94 21.98 -29.15 -33.77
CA GLN A 94 22.53 -29.51 -32.47
C GLN A 94 22.18 -28.47 -31.39
N THR A 95 22.38 -27.18 -31.66
CA THR A 95 22.02 -26.11 -30.71
C THR A 95 20.50 -26.01 -30.45
N GLU A 96 19.68 -26.11 -31.49
CA GLU A 96 18.21 -26.06 -31.38
C GLU A 96 17.66 -27.28 -30.62
N TRP A 97 18.20 -28.47 -30.89
CA TRP A 97 17.80 -29.71 -30.24
C TRP A 97 18.22 -29.75 -28.79
N HIS A 98 19.42 -29.25 -28.49
CA HIS A 98 19.89 -29.13 -27.13
C HIS A 98 18.98 -28.19 -26.31
N PHE A 99 18.65 -27.03 -26.87
CA PHE A 99 17.66 -26.12 -26.27
C PHE A 99 16.31 -26.82 -26.07
N LEU A 100 15.82 -27.56 -27.07
CA LEU A 100 14.52 -28.23 -27.00
C LEU A 100 14.47 -29.29 -25.90
N VAL A 101 15.52 -30.10 -25.74
CA VAL A 101 15.62 -31.07 -24.66
C VAL A 101 15.70 -30.39 -23.30
N LEU A 102 16.54 -29.36 -23.14
CA LEU A 102 16.66 -28.63 -21.88
C LEU A 102 15.34 -27.94 -21.50
N SER A 103 14.66 -27.32 -22.46
CA SER A 103 13.37 -26.68 -22.27
C SER A 103 12.30 -27.69 -21.83
N ASN A 104 12.30 -28.90 -22.41
CA ASN A 104 11.40 -29.99 -22.00
C ASN A 104 11.71 -30.48 -20.59
N LYS A 105 12.98 -30.71 -20.25
CA LYS A 105 13.39 -31.10 -18.89
C LYS A 105 13.01 -30.05 -17.84
N LEU A 106 13.24 -28.78 -18.15
CA LEU A 106 12.85 -27.66 -17.29
C LEU A 106 11.33 -27.62 -17.08
N ASN A 107 10.56 -27.78 -18.16
CA ASN A 107 9.10 -27.84 -18.07
C ASN A 107 8.61 -29.02 -17.22
N GLN A 108 9.18 -30.23 -17.39
CA GLN A 108 8.84 -31.39 -16.56
C GLN A 108 9.10 -31.14 -15.08
N ALA A 109 10.25 -30.54 -14.74
CA ALA A 109 10.58 -30.17 -13.37
C ALA A 109 9.58 -29.16 -12.77
N TYR A 110 9.16 -28.16 -13.55
CA TYR A 110 8.13 -27.22 -13.11
C TYR A 110 6.73 -27.82 -13.04
N GLN A 111 6.38 -28.76 -13.91
CA GLN A 111 5.12 -29.48 -13.83
C GLN A 111 5.04 -30.30 -12.54
N SER A 112 6.11 -31.01 -12.17
CA SER A 112 6.17 -31.75 -10.89
C SER A 112 6.07 -30.81 -9.68
N GLN A 113 6.81 -29.70 -9.66
CA GLN A 113 6.69 -28.72 -8.56
C GLN A 113 5.27 -28.11 -8.47
N LEU A 114 4.63 -27.88 -9.61
CA LEU A 114 3.28 -27.34 -9.66
C LEU A 114 2.25 -28.37 -9.20
N GLU A 115 2.48 -29.65 -9.47
CA GLU A 115 1.66 -30.77 -8.99
C GLU A 115 1.73 -30.87 -7.46
N ASP A 116 2.93 -30.77 -6.87
CA ASP A 116 3.09 -30.71 -5.41
C ASP A 116 2.33 -29.52 -4.78
N LEU A 117 2.37 -28.35 -5.43
CA LEU A 117 1.63 -27.17 -4.98
C LEU A 117 0.12 -27.35 -5.14
N LYS A 118 -0.30 -28.02 -6.21
CA LYS A 118 -1.71 -28.34 -6.45
C LYS A 118 -2.24 -29.27 -5.37
N GLU A 119 -1.54 -30.35 -5.03
CA GLU A 119 -1.94 -31.26 -3.95
C GLU A 119 -2.09 -30.53 -2.62
N LYS A 120 -1.14 -29.64 -2.29
CA LYS A 120 -1.22 -28.79 -1.09
C LYS A 120 -2.47 -27.91 -1.12
N VAL A 121 -2.74 -27.24 -2.23
CA VAL A 121 -3.93 -26.37 -2.38
C VAL A 121 -5.23 -27.17 -2.27
N GLU A 122 -5.31 -28.36 -2.87
CA GLU A 122 -6.49 -29.23 -2.81
C GLU A 122 -6.74 -29.79 -1.40
N SER A 123 -5.68 -29.99 -0.61
CA SER A 123 -5.79 -30.42 0.78
C SER A 123 -6.28 -29.32 1.75
N LEU A 124 -6.28 -28.05 1.32
CA LEU A 124 -6.64 -26.93 2.19
C LEU A 124 -8.15 -26.82 2.42
N SER A 125 -8.54 -26.83 3.70
CA SER A 125 -9.90 -26.49 4.13
C SER A 125 -10.09 -24.98 4.35
N LYS A 126 -9.01 -24.24 4.63
CA LYS A 126 -9.01 -22.80 4.91
C LYS A 126 -7.88 -22.13 4.15
N TYR A 127 -8.03 -20.82 3.94
CA TYR A 127 -6.98 -20.02 3.31
C TYR A 127 -5.70 -20.05 4.16
N ASP A 128 -4.58 -20.34 3.49
CA ASP A 128 -3.25 -20.29 4.07
C ASP A 128 -2.39 -19.24 3.34
N PRO A 129 -1.93 -18.18 4.05
CA PRO A 129 -1.01 -17.18 3.50
C PRO A 129 0.32 -17.76 3.01
N GLU A 130 0.83 -18.83 3.62
CA GLU A 130 2.12 -19.43 3.28
C GLU A 130 2.06 -20.10 1.91
N ILE A 131 1.04 -20.91 1.66
CA ILE A 131 0.83 -21.57 0.35
C ILE A 131 0.55 -20.54 -0.75
N TRP A 132 -0.13 -19.44 -0.43
CA TRP A 132 -0.29 -18.32 -1.36
C TRP A 132 1.05 -17.67 -1.75
N ASN A 133 1.96 -17.51 -0.79
CA ASN A 133 3.31 -16.99 -1.07
C ASN A 133 4.12 -17.98 -1.90
N ASN A 134 4.07 -19.27 -1.59
CA ASN A 134 4.74 -20.32 -2.36
C ASN A 134 4.29 -20.33 -3.84
N LEU A 135 2.98 -20.15 -4.10
CA LEU A 135 2.45 -20.01 -5.46
C LEU A 135 2.99 -18.76 -6.18
N LYS A 136 3.12 -17.62 -5.48
CA LYS A 136 3.71 -16.39 -6.06
C LYS A 136 5.19 -16.56 -6.38
N GLU A 137 5.95 -17.21 -5.50
CA GLU A 137 7.36 -17.50 -5.73
C GLU A 137 7.55 -18.44 -6.91
N PHE A 138 6.75 -19.51 -7.00
CA PHE A 138 6.73 -20.40 -8.16
C PHE A 138 6.39 -19.65 -9.44
N TRP A 139 5.34 -18.82 -9.42
CA TRP A 139 4.96 -17.99 -10.57
C TRP A 139 6.08 -17.05 -11.01
N SER A 140 6.79 -16.44 -10.05
CA SER A 140 7.92 -15.56 -10.33
C SER A 140 9.06 -16.31 -11.03
N LYS A 141 9.38 -17.53 -10.57
CA LYS A 141 10.37 -18.42 -11.22
C LYS A 141 9.96 -18.77 -12.65
N VAL A 142 8.71 -19.16 -12.86
CA VAL A 142 8.19 -19.46 -14.21
C VAL A 142 8.26 -18.23 -15.11
N GLN A 143 7.88 -17.06 -14.60
CA GLN A 143 7.91 -15.81 -15.35
C GLN A 143 9.33 -15.40 -15.75
N GLU A 144 10.30 -15.56 -14.85
CA GLU A 144 11.72 -15.35 -15.12
C GLU A 144 12.19 -16.24 -16.29
N GLN A 145 11.93 -17.55 -16.22
CA GLN A 145 12.31 -18.49 -17.28
C GLN A 145 11.60 -18.24 -18.62
N VAL A 146 10.39 -17.69 -18.60
CA VAL A 146 9.68 -17.24 -19.81
C VAL A 146 10.32 -15.98 -20.39
N SER A 147 10.72 -15.03 -19.54
CA SER A 147 11.39 -13.80 -19.98
C SER A 147 12.78 -14.07 -20.55
N GLU A 148 13.51 -15.02 -19.97
CA GLU A 148 14.80 -15.53 -20.45
C GLU A 148 14.66 -16.40 -21.71
N ARG A 149 13.42 -16.72 -22.11
CA ARG A 149 13.11 -17.55 -23.29
C ARG A 149 13.65 -18.98 -23.20
N ASN A 150 13.87 -19.49 -21.98
CA ASN A 150 14.31 -20.86 -21.70
C ASN A 150 13.19 -21.89 -21.86
N LEU A 151 11.94 -21.44 -21.76
CA LEU A 151 10.75 -22.26 -21.96
C LEU A 151 10.13 -22.04 -23.35
N LEU A 152 9.71 -23.14 -23.98
CA LEU A 152 8.85 -23.08 -25.17
C LEU A 152 7.54 -22.36 -24.84
N ARG A 153 7.02 -21.61 -25.81
CA ARG A 153 5.78 -20.82 -25.65
C ARG A 153 4.59 -21.66 -25.17
N ASN A 154 4.44 -22.88 -25.68
CA ASN A 154 3.35 -23.77 -25.30
C ASN A 154 3.49 -24.21 -23.84
N HIS A 155 4.69 -24.62 -23.42
CA HIS A 155 4.99 -25.00 -22.03
C HIS A 155 4.69 -23.86 -21.05
N ALA A 156 5.16 -22.66 -21.40
CA ALA A 156 4.90 -21.45 -20.64
C ALA A 156 3.39 -21.15 -20.48
N ASN A 157 2.62 -21.36 -21.55
CA ASN A 157 1.17 -21.14 -21.51
C ASN A 157 0.47 -22.15 -20.61
N THR A 158 0.80 -23.44 -20.72
CA THR A 158 0.23 -24.49 -19.87
C THR A 158 0.54 -24.27 -18.39
N LEU A 159 1.79 -23.93 -18.05
CA LEU A 159 2.18 -23.59 -16.67
C LEU A 159 1.40 -22.38 -16.16
N ARG A 160 1.26 -21.32 -16.97
CA ARG A 160 0.47 -20.12 -16.61
C ARG A 160 -1.00 -20.45 -16.34
N GLU A 161 -1.63 -21.23 -17.22
CA GLU A 161 -3.03 -21.63 -17.06
C GLU A 161 -3.24 -22.41 -15.76
N ASN A 162 -2.40 -23.41 -15.49
CA ASN A 162 -2.49 -24.21 -14.27
C ASN A 162 -2.26 -23.38 -12.99
N VAL A 163 -1.25 -22.50 -13.00
CA VAL A 163 -1.00 -21.57 -11.87
C VAL A 163 -2.20 -20.64 -11.64
N ASN A 164 -2.82 -20.14 -12.70
CA ASN A 164 -4.02 -19.29 -12.59
C ASN A 164 -5.21 -20.04 -11.97
N VAL A 165 -5.39 -21.32 -12.29
CA VAL A 165 -6.42 -22.16 -11.65
C VAL A 165 -6.18 -22.27 -10.15
N LEU A 166 -4.93 -22.52 -9.72
CA LEU A 166 -4.60 -22.60 -8.30
C LEU A 166 -4.81 -21.27 -7.57
N PHE A 167 -4.42 -20.15 -8.19
CA PHE A 167 -4.71 -18.83 -7.63
C PHE A 167 -6.21 -18.55 -7.53
N ALA A 168 -7.01 -18.98 -8.51
CA ALA A 168 -8.47 -18.85 -8.45
C ALA A 168 -9.03 -19.65 -7.27
N GLN A 169 -8.61 -20.91 -7.07
CA GLN A 169 -9.02 -21.73 -5.93
C GLN A 169 -8.66 -21.07 -4.60
N MET A 170 -7.41 -20.62 -4.42
CA MET A 170 -6.98 -19.92 -3.21
C MET A 170 -7.76 -18.62 -2.94
N LYS A 171 -8.10 -17.86 -3.99
CA LYS A 171 -8.97 -16.68 -3.86
C LYS A 171 -10.37 -17.07 -3.37
N THR A 172 -10.93 -18.18 -3.83
CA THR A 172 -12.23 -18.64 -3.31
C THR A 172 -12.17 -19.01 -1.84
N LEU A 173 -11.11 -19.69 -1.39
CA LEU A 173 -10.89 -19.99 0.03
C LEU A 173 -10.76 -18.72 0.88
N ARG A 174 -10.06 -17.71 0.36
CA ARG A 174 -9.93 -16.40 1.03
C ARG A 174 -11.27 -15.70 1.16
N SER A 175 -12.06 -15.65 0.08
CA SER A 175 -13.39 -15.03 0.12
C SER A 175 -14.32 -15.72 1.13
N LYS A 176 -14.30 -17.06 1.20
CA LYS A 176 -15.06 -17.83 2.19
C LYS A 176 -14.64 -17.48 3.63
N MET A 177 -13.35 -17.42 3.90
CA MET A 177 -12.81 -17.01 5.20
C MET A 177 -13.25 -15.57 5.57
N ASP A 178 -13.21 -14.65 4.61
CA ASP A 178 -13.63 -13.26 4.82
C ASP A 178 -15.15 -13.16 5.08
N GLU A 179 -15.96 -13.98 4.43
CA GLU A 179 -17.40 -14.10 4.65
C GLU A 179 -17.70 -14.64 6.06
N GLU A 180 -17.08 -15.76 6.46
CA GLU A 180 -17.20 -16.34 7.80
C GLU A 180 -16.80 -15.32 8.88
N PHE A 181 -15.72 -14.58 8.67
CA PHE A 181 -15.29 -13.52 9.58
C PHE A 181 -16.29 -12.37 9.66
N ARG A 182 -16.89 -11.96 8.53
CA ARG A 182 -17.93 -10.92 8.51
C ARG A 182 -19.17 -11.35 9.28
N GLU A 183 -19.59 -12.60 9.14
CA GLU A 183 -20.72 -13.16 9.88
C GLU A 183 -20.44 -13.24 11.38
N LEU A 184 -19.29 -13.80 11.77
CA LEU A 184 -18.87 -13.86 13.18
C LEU A 184 -18.77 -12.45 13.79
N SER A 185 -18.21 -11.49 13.04
CA SER A 185 -18.11 -10.09 13.43
C SER A 185 -19.48 -9.43 13.56
N LYS A 186 -20.46 -9.77 12.71
CA LYS A 186 -21.84 -9.26 12.82
C LYS A 186 -22.53 -9.82 14.06
N GLN A 187 -22.47 -11.12 14.28
CA GLN A 187 -23.06 -11.75 15.47
C GLN A 187 -22.46 -11.17 16.76
N THR A 188 -21.13 -11.01 16.79
CA THR A 188 -20.43 -10.44 17.96
C THR A 188 -20.77 -8.96 18.16
N HIS A 189 -20.88 -8.19 17.08
CA HIS A 189 -21.36 -6.81 17.12
C HIS A 189 -22.76 -6.73 17.73
N ASP A 190 -23.70 -7.54 17.23
CA ASP A 190 -25.10 -7.51 17.66
C ASP A 190 -25.23 -7.90 19.14
N LYS A 191 -24.42 -8.88 19.61
CA LYS A 191 -24.29 -9.23 21.03
C LYS A 191 -23.83 -8.04 21.88
N PHE A 192 -22.79 -7.32 21.46
CA PHE A 192 -22.33 -6.14 22.20
C PHE A 192 -23.35 -5.01 22.18
N ILE A 193 -24.01 -4.76 21.06
CA ILE A 193 -25.05 -3.72 20.98
C ILE A 193 -26.23 -4.05 21.90
N ALA A 194 -26.63 -5.32 21.98
CA ALA A 194 -27.67 -5.78 22.92
C ALA A 194 -27.25 -5.57 24.38
N LEU A 195 -26.07 -6.03 24.78
CA LEU A 195 -25.55 -5.81 26.14
C LEU A 195 -25.44 -4.32 26.49
N LEU A 196 -25.02 -3.49 25.53
CA LEU A 196 -24.94 -2.04 25.73
C LEU A 196 -26.33 -1.40 25.84
N ASN A 197 -27.34 -1.87 25.09
CA ASN A 197 -28.73 -1.43 25.23
C ASN A 197 -29.28 -1.75 26.62
N GLU A 198 -29.06 -2.98 27.12
CA GLU A 198 -29.52 -3.37 28.45
C GLU A 198 -28.92 -2.47 29.55
N VAL A 199 -27.63 -2.12 29.43
CA VAL A 199 -27.00 -1.18 30.35
C VAL A 199 -27.55 0.23 30.19
N GLU A 200 -27.81 0.67 28.96
CA GLU A 200 -28.43 1.97 28.67
C GLU A 200 -29.81 2.12 29.33
N GLU A 201 -30.65 1.10 29.23
CA GLU A 201 -31.95 1.02 29.89
C GLU A 201 -31.81 1.12 31.42
N LYS A 202 -30.95 0.30 32.04
CA LYS A 202 -30.67 0.37 33.49
C LYS A 202 -30.20 1.77 33.94
N VAL A 203 -29.42 2.45 33.10
CA VAL A 203 -28.92 3.80 33.40
C VAL A 203 -30.01 4.86 33.25
N ASN A 204 -30.98 4.65 32.37
CA ASN A 204 -32.11 5.55 32.14
C ASN A 204 -33.22 5.39 33.17
N GLU A 205 -33.48 4.16 33.63
CA GLU A 205 -34.46 3.84 34.69
C GLU A 205 -34.04 4.28 36.10
N GLY A 206 -32.88 4.95 36.23
CA GLY A 206 -32.36 5.39 37.53
C GLY A 206 -31.72 4.26 38.35
N GLY A 207 -31.35 3.15 37.71
CA GLY A 207 -30.66 2.03 38.34
C GLY A 207 -29.30 2.43 38.95
N GLN A 208 -28.75 1.55 39.78
CA GLN A 208 -27.48 1.79 40.49
C GLN A 208 -26.34 2.05 39.49
N LEU A 209 -26.00 3.33 39.29
CA LEU A 209 -24.96 3.81 38.37
C LEU A 209 -23.59 3.15 38.59
N SER A 210 -23.30 2.74 39.84
CA SER A 210 -22.07 2.01 40.15
C SER A 210 -22.05 0.60 39.57
N SER A 211 -23.18 -0.12 39.60
CA SER A 211 -23.30 -1.45 39.00
C SER A 211 -23.19 -1.35 37.47
N ALA A 212 -23.90 -0.40 36.86
CA ALA A 212 -23.82 -0.15 35.42
C ALA A 212 -22.38 0.20 34.98
N PHE A 213 -21.65 0.96 35.78
CA PHE A 213 -20.25 1.30 35.48
C PHE A 213 -19.31 0.09 35.51
N GLU A 214 -19.48 -0.83 36.47
CA GLU A 214 -18.69 -2.07 36.52
C GLU A 214 -19.09 -3.05 35.39
N GLU A 215 -20.37 -3.11 35.02
CA GLU A 215 -20.85 -3.86 33.84
C GLU A 215 -20.20 -3.32 32.55
N LEU A 216 -20.16 -2.00 32.34
CA LEU A 216 -19.49 -1.39 31.19
C LEU A 216 -17.99 -1.72 31.15
N LYS A 217 -17.30 -1.79 32.30
CA LYS A 217 -15.89 -2.23 32.35
C LYS A 217 -15.72 -3.67 31.93
N LYS A 218 -16.62 -4.57 32.36
CA LYS A 218 -16.60 -5.99 31.94
C LYS A 218 -16.79 -6.10 30.44
N ILE A 219 -17.78 -5.38 29.89
CA ILE A 219 -18.03 -5.31 28.44
C ILE A 219 -16.80 -4.74 27.71
N GLN A 220 -16.16 -3.69 28.24
CA GLN A 220 -14.95 -3.11 27.65
C GLN A 220 -13.78 -4.09 27.59
N LYS A 221 -13.61 -4.91 28.64
CA LYS A 221 -12.58 -5.96 28.66
C LYS A 221 -12.88 -7.01 27.59
N GLN A 222 -14.10 -7.54 27.56
CA GLN A 222 -14.52 -8.52 26.55
C GLN A 222 -14.44 -7.97 25.12
N PHE A 223 -14.77 -6.70 24.93
CA PHE A 223 -14.67 -6.01 23.64
C PHE A 223 -13.23 -5.93 23.14
N ARG A 224 -12.26 -5.68 24.04
CA ARG A 224 -10.84 -5.60 23.69
C ARG A 224 -10.32 -6.93 23.13
N ASP A 225 -10.79 -8.04 23.71
CA ASP A 225 -10.38 -9.40 23.33
C ASP A 225 -11.18 -9.94 22.13
N SER A 226 -12.27 -9.26 21.73
CA SER A 226 -13.16 -9.70 20.66
C SER A 226 -12.63 -9.43 19.26
N GLN A 227 -12.84 -10.41 18.37
CA GLN A 227 -12.55 -10.29 16.94
C GLN A 227 -13.73 -9.62 16.23
N LEU A 228 -13.52 -8.38 15.81
CA LEU A 228 -14.51 -7.57 15.11
C LEU A 228 -13.85 -6.90 13.91
N ASN A 229 -14.60 -6.75 12.83
CA ASN A 229 -14.20 -5.88 11.73
C ASN A 229 -14.06 -4.43 12.22
N ARG A 230 -13.28 -3.62 11.50
CA ARG A 230 -12.96 -2.25 11.92
C ARG A 230 -14.20 -1.34 12.04
N SER A 231 -15.21 -1.56 11.20
CA SER A 231 -16.45 -0.78 11.21
C SER A 231 -17.30 -1.08 12.44
N HIS A 232 -17.55 -2.35 12.73
CA HIS A 232 -18.29 -2.85 13.89
C HIS A 232 -17.57 -2.47 15.18
N ARG A 233 -16.24 -2.60 15.22
CA ARG A 233 -15.42 -2.18 16.36
C ARG A 233 -15.61 -0.70 16.66
N ARG A 234 -15.58 0.16 15.63
CA ARG A 234 -15.82 1.60 15.82
C ARG A 234 -17.22 1.87 16.39
N LYS A 235 -18.27 1.27 15.81
CA LYS A 235 -19.66 1.47 16.25
C LYS A 235 -19.88 1.04 17.70
N VAL A 236 -19.40 -0.14 18.09
CA VAL A 236 -19.48 -0.63 19.47
C VAL A 236 -18.70 0.29 20.42
N TRP A 237 -17.51 0.75 20.01
CA TRP A 237 -16.71 1.68 20.81
C TRP A 237 -17.40 3.04 21.01
N GLU A 238 -17.96 3.64 19.97
CA GLU A 238 -18.67 4.92 20.06
C GLU A 238 -19.85 4.84 21.04
N LYS A 239 -20.61 3.74 20.98
CA LYS A 239 -21.72 3.50 21.90
C LYS A 239 -21.23 3.26 23.34
N LEU A 240 -20.20 2.45 23.51
CA LEU A 240 -19.61 2.16 24.82
C LEU A 240 -19.01 3.43 25.46
N ASP A 241 -18.31 4.26 24.70
CA ASP A 241 -17.79 5.56 25.16
C ASP A 241 -18.92 6.54 25.51
N GLY A 242 -19.96 6.60 24.68
CA GLY A 242 -21.17 7.38 24.94
C GLY A 242 -21.83 6.98 26.26
N LEU A 243 -22.03 5.69 26.50
CA LEU A 243 -22.59 5.16 27.75
C LEU A 243 -21.71 5.48 28.96
N PHE A 244 -20.39 5.34 28.85
CA PHE A 244 -19.47 5.75 29.92
C PHE A 244 -19.57 7.23 30.25
N LYS A 245 -19.72 8.10 29.24
CA LYS A 245 -19.93 9.55 29.46
C LYS A 245 -21.25 9.81 30.17
N MET A 246 -22.34 9.20 29.71
CA MET A 246 -23.66 9.34 30.33
C MET A 246 -23.66 8.88 31.80
N VAL A 247 -23.08 7.71 32.10
CA VAL A 247 -22.96 7.19 33.48
C VAL A 247 -22.11 8.12 34.35
N LYS A 248 -20.98 8.63 33.82
CA LYS A 248 -20.12 9.55 34.57
C LYS A 248 -20.79 10.89 34.83
N GLU A 249 -21.52 11.42 33.86
CA GLU A 249 -22.27 12.66 34.01
C GLU A 249 -23.36 12.53 35.07
N LYS A 250 -24.15 11.44 35.04
CA LYS A 250 -25.16 11.17 36.07
C LYS A 250 -24.55 10.92 37.46
N ARG A 251 -23.33 10.37 37.53
CA ARG A 251 -22.66 10.03 38.81
C ARG A 251 -21.87 11.18 39.45
N PHE A 252 -21.22 12.02 38.64
CA PHE A 252 -20.26 13.03 39.12
C PHE A 252 -20.62 14.46 38.69
N GLY A 253 -21.70 14.64 37.92
CA GLY A 253 -22.13 15.93 37.38
C GLY A 253 -21.33 16.38 36.15
N SER A 254 -21.90 17.31 35.38
CA SER A 254 -21.31 17.83 34.14
C SER A 254 -19.96 18.53 34.35
N GLN A 255 -19.75 19.15 35.52
CA GLN A 255 -18.49 19.79 35.91
C GLN A 255 -17.29 18.82 36.02
N ALA A 256 -17.53 17.57 36.44
CA ALA A 256 -16.48 16.57 36.56
C ALA A 256 -16.05 15.99 35.20
N VAL A 257 -16.95 15.95 34.22
CA VAL A 257 -16.68 15.45 32.87
C VAL A 257 -15.85 16.46 32.06
N ALA A 258 -16.04 17.76 32.29
CA ALA A 258 -15.36 18.84 31.58
C ALA A 258 -13.93 19.15 32.09
N ARG A 259 -13.65 19.00 33.39
CA ARG A 259 -12.39 19.45 34.02
C ARG A 259 -11.25 18.42 34.10
N GLY A 260 -11.37 17.24 33.49
CA GLY A 260 -10.40 16.15 33.75
C GLY A 260 -10.14 15.15 32.65
N ASN A 261 -10.65 15.36 31.43
CA ASN A 261 -10.66 14.31 30.42
C ASN A 261 -9.81 14.58 29.18
N SER A 262 -9.22 15.77 29.01
CA SER A 262 -8.23 15.92 27.94
C SER A 262 -6.96 15.14 28.33
N PRO A 263 -6.42 14.31 27.40
CA PRO A 263 -5.08 13.73 27.55
C PRO A 263 -4.03 14.78 27.96
N TYR A 264 -4.14 16.00 27.42
CA TYR A 264 -3.23 17.11 27.71
C TYR A 264 -3.27 17.50 29.18
N GLU A 265 -4.46 17.73 29.75
CA GLU A 265 -4.60 18.11 31.17
C GLU A 265 -4.06 17.04 32.12
N ARG A 266 -4.23 15.76 31.79
CA ARG A 266 -3.70 14.65 32.61
C ARG A 266 -2.18 14.60 32.57
N THR A 267 -1.59 14.75 31.39
CA THR A 267 -0.13 14.79 31.23
C THR A 267 0.44 16.03 31.92
N LYS A 268 -0.25 17.17 31.83
CA LYS A 268 0.15 18.43 32.45
C LYS A 268 0.19 18.34 33.97
N ARG A 269 -0.83 17.77 34.61
CA ARG A 269 -0.83 17.57 36.08
C ARG A 269 0.31 16.67 36.55
N ARG A 270 0.66 15.64 35.77
CA ARG A 270 1.82 14.77 36.08
C ARG A 270 3.13 15.52 35.96
N TYR A 271 3.27 16.32 34.91
CA TYR A 271 4.42 17.20 34.70
C TYR A 271 4.56 18.21 35.84
N ASP A 272 3.51 18.97 36.17
CA ASP A 272 3.51 19.96 37.25
C ASP A 272 3.84 19.30 38.62
N GLY A 273 3.32 18.09 38.85
CA GLY A 273 3.64 17.31 40.05
C GLY A 273 5.11 16.89 40.12
N LEU A 274 5.68 16.45 38.99
CA LEU A 274 7.08 16.07 38.88
C LEU A 274 8.01 17.26 39.07
N VAL A 275 7.71 18.41 38.44
CA VAL A 275 8.48 19.65 38.62
C VAL A 275 8.51 20.07 40.09
N ASN A 276 7.37 20.02 40.78
CA ASN A 276 7.33 20.31 42.22
C ASN A 276 8.16 19.32 43.05
N ALA A 277 8.24 18.05 42.64
CA ALA A 277 9.07 17.06 43.31
C ALA A 277 10.58 17.29 43.03
N ILE A 278 10.94 17.70 41.80
CA ILE A 278 12.31 18.07 41.43
C ILE A 278 12.77 19.25 42.28
N ASN A 279 11.99 20.33 42.37
CA ASN A 279 12.34 21.51 43.17
C ASN A 279 12.58 21.16 44.65
N LYS A 280 11.77 20.23 45.21
CA LYS A 280 11.97 19.73 46.59
C LYS A 280 13.24 18.88 46.74
N MET A 281 13.61 18.12 45.71
CA MET A 281 14.82 17.31 45.68
C MET A 281 16.06 18.20 45.59
N GLU A 282 16.06 19.20 44.70
CA GLU A 282 17.12 20.20 44.55
C GLU A 282 17.39 20.93 45.86
N ALA A 283 16.35 21.47 46.50
CA ALA A 283 16.46 22.12 47.82
C ALA A 283 16.89 21.16 48.94
N SER A 284 16.72 19.84 48.77
CA SER A 284 17.21 18.85 49.73
C SER A 284 18.68 18.48 49.49
N ILE A 285 19.14 18.46 48.24
CA ILE A 285 20.54 18.27 47.86
C ILE A 285 21.36 19.48 48.27
N GLU A 286 20.86 20.69 48.03
CA GLU A 286 21.53 21.93 48.40
C GLU A 286 21.80 22.01 49.91
N ARG A 287 20.81 21.66 50.74
CA ARG A 287 21.00 21.56 52.20
C ARG A 287 22.06 20.54 52.58
N ASP A 288 22.10 19.38 51.92
CA ASP A 288 23.10 18.35 52.19
C ASP A 288 24.51 18.79 51.74
N ARG A 289 24.64 19.52 50.63
CA ARG A 289 25.92 20.09 50.17
C ARG A 289 26.43 21.14 51.15
N ASN A 290 25.55 22.01 51.64
CA ASN A 290 25.90 22.99 52.68
C ASN A 290 26.36 22.30 53.97
N ASP A 291 25.70 21.21 54.37
CA ASP A 291 26.14 20.39 55.52
C ASP A 291 27.51 19.73 55.27
N LEU A 292 27.76 19.23 54.05
CA LEU A 292 29.02 18.61 53.64
C LEU A 292 30.16 19.62 53.71
N GLU A 293 29.98 20.81 53.13
CA GLU A 293 30.95 21.90 53.17
C GLU A 293 31.26 22.31 54.62
N PHE A 294 30.23 22.44 55.46
CA PHE A 294 30.39 22.76 56.86
C PHE A 294 31.21 21.70 57.61
N GLN A 295 30.92 20.41 57.43
CA GLN A 295 31.69 19.34 58.10
C GLN A 295 33.12 19.26 57.57
N THR A 296 33.33 19.42 56.27
CA THR A 296 34.65 19.40 55.63
C THR A 296 35.53 20.53 56.14
N HIS A 297 34.97 21.75 56.20
CA HIS A 297 35.67 22.90 56.76
C HIS A 297 36.03 22.70 58.25
N LYS A 298 35.16 22.03 59.02
CA LYS A 298 35.46 21.70 60.41
C LYS A 298 36.54 20.63 60.56
N ILE A 299 36.62 19.63 59.68
CA ILE A 299 37.70 18.62 59.71
C ILE A 299 39.06 19.31 59.57
N ALA A 300 39.19 20.26 58.64
CA ALA A 300 40.44 20.99 58.40
C ALA A 300 40.92 21.80 59.61
N THR A 301 40.00 22.22 60.49
CA THR A 301 40.28 23.09 61.63
C THR A 301 40.30 22.33 62.98
N THR A 302 40.06 21.02 62.99
CA THR A 302 39.94 20.22 64.23
C THR A 302 41.26 19.54 64.60
N GLY A 303 41.73 19.72 65.84
CA GLY A 303 43.00 19.15 66.33
C GLY A 303 42.92 17.75 66.98
N GLY A 304 41.72 17.23 67.26
CA GLY A 304 41.51 15.93 67.91
C GLY A 304 41.28 14.77 66.93
N GLN A 305 42.03 13.67 67.07
CA GLN A 305 41.94 12.49 66.17
C GLN A 305 40.55 11.84 66.15
N LEU A 306 39.89 11.71 67.31
CA LEU A 306 38.53 11.15 67.42
C LEU A 306 37.47 12.05 66.79
N GLU A 307 37.56 13.37 67.00
CA GLU A 307 36.62 14.32 66.41
C GLU A 307 36.75 14.36 64.88
N ALA A 308 37.99 14.29 64.37
CA ALA A 308 38.25 14.18 62.93
C ALA A 308 37.63 12.90 62.34
N GLN A 309 37.75 11.75 63.02
CA GLN A 309 37.14 10.49 62.58
C GLN A 309 35.60 10.54 62.57
N ILE A 310 34.98 11.10 63.62
CA ILE A 310 33.51 11.26 63.68
C ILE A 310 33.01 12.16 62.55
N ARG A 311 33.71 13.27 62.29
CA ARG A 311 33.34 14.18 61.19
C ARG A 311 33.56 13.52 59.83
N GLN A 312 34.64 12.75 59.64
CA GLN A 312 34.90 12.02 58.40
C GLN A 312 33.81 10.98 58.12
N ALA A 313 33.32 10.29 59.16
CA ALA A 313 32.17 9.38 59.03
C ALA A 313 30.88 10.14 58.65
N LYS A 314 30.63 11.32 59.24
CA LYS A 314 29.50 12.18 58.87
C LYS A 314 29.58 12.68 57.43
N VAL A 315 30.77 13.10 56.97
CA VAL A 315 31.00 13.51 55.58
C VAL A 315 30.66 12.36 54.63
N LYS A 316 31.20 11.16 54.86
CA LYS A 316 30.87 9.98 54.04
C LYS A 316 29.36 9.67 54.01
N MET A 317 28.67 9.76 55.15
CA MET A 317 27.21 9.59 55.20
C MET A 317 26.46 10.65 54.39
N ILE A 318 26.89 11.91 54.45
CA ILE A 318 26.26 13.01 53.70
C ILE A 318 26.57 12.85 52.20
N GLU A 319 27.79 12.50 51.82
CA GLU A 319 28.20 12.20 50.44
C GLU A 319 27.35 11.09 49.81
N GLU A 320 27.15 9.97 50.52
CA GLU A 320 26.29 8.88 50.05
C GLU A 320 24.84 9.33 49.89
N ARG A 321 24.34 10.16 50.82
CA ARG A 321 22.98 10.72 50.76
C ARG A 321 22.83 11.68 49.57
N VAL A 322 23.80 12.57 49.33
CA VAL A 322 23.85 13.48 48.18
C VAL A 322 23.86 12.68 46.90
N ARG A 323 24.78 11.72 46.77
CA ARG A 323 24.90 10.86 45.58
C ARG A 323 23.60 10.12 45.26
N SER A 324 22.94 9.56 46.28
CA SER A 324 21.65 8.88 46.10
C SER A 324 20.54 9.83 45.63
N LYS A 325 20.51 11.07 46.14
CA LYS A 325 19.54 12.09 45.72
C LYS A 325 19.83 12.63 44.32
N GLU A 326 21.09 12.85 43.97
CA GLU A 326 21.52 13.28 42.64
C GLU A 326 21.17 12.24 41.57
N GLN A 327 21.35 10.95 41.87
CA GLN A 327 20.93 9.88 40.97
C GLN A 327 19.42 9.89 40.74
N LYS A 328 18.62 10.03 41.82
CA LYS A 328 17.15 10.16 41.71
C LYS A 328 16.73 11.42 40.95
N LEU A 329 17.41 12.54 41.18
CA LEU A 329 17.15 13.79 40.47
C LEU A 329 17.41 13.65 38.97
N LYS A 330 18.50 12.94 38.59
CA LYS A 330 18.78 12.64 37.18
C LYS A 330 17.67 11.80 36.54
N GLU A 331 17.17 10.77 37.24
CA GLU A 331 16.03 9.97 36.77
C GLU A 331 14.76 10.82 36.64
N MET A 332 14.50 11.70 37.62
CA MET A 332 13.35 12.61 37.60
C MET A 332 13.44 13.59 36.42
N ASN A 333 14.61 14.16 36.13
CA ASN A 333 14.80 15.05 34.98
C ASN A 333 14.60 14.32 33.64
N ALA A 334 15.09 13.09 33.50
CA ALA A 334 14.82 12.28 32.30
C ALA A 334 13.31 12.05 32.08
N THR A 335 12.57 11.74 33.16
CA THR A 335 11.09 11.59 33.06
C THR A 335 10.38 12.91 32.80
N LYS A 336 10.95 14.04 33.24
CA LYS A 336 10.43 15.39 32.96
C LYS A 336 10.51 15.66 31.45
N GLU A 337 11.65 15.42 30.82
CA GLU A 337 11.84 15.57 29.38
C GLU A 337 10.86 14.69 28.58
N GLU A 338 10.65 13.43 29.00
CA GLU A 338 9.68 12.54 28.35
C GLU A 338 8.24 13.11 28.44
N LEU A 339 7.85 13.68 29.59
CA LEU A 339 6.54 14.30 29.78
C LEU A 339 6.40 15.59 28.98
N GLU A 340 7.45 16.40 28.85
CA GLU A 340 7.47 17.61 28.01
C GLU A 340 7.28 17.27 26.54
N LYS A 341 8.01 16.27 26.02
CA LYS A 341 7.83 15.77 24.64
C LYS A 341 6.39 15.30 24.41
N ARG A 342 5.81 14.57 25.37
CA ARG A 342 4.40 14.14 25.31
C ARG A 342 3.41 15.30 25.36
N LEU A 343 3.67 16.33 26.16
CA LEU A 343 2.85 17.53 26.24
C LEU A 343 2.86 18.30 24.91
N ALA A 344 4.04 18.51 24.33
CA ALA A 344 4.20 19.18 23.04
C ALA A 344 3.45 18.41 21.93
N ALA A 345 3.62 17.09 21.86
CA ALA A 345 2.92 16.24 20.89
C ALA A 345 1.39 16.30 21.06
N GLN A 346 0.88 16.28 22.30
CA GLN A 346 -0.56 16.38 22.58
C GLN A 346 -1.12 17.75 22.22
N LYS A 347 -0.40 18.83 22.56
CA LYS A 347 -0.80 20.20 22.23
C LYS A 347 -0.83 20.44 20.72
N ALA A 348 0.21 20.03 19.99
CA ALA A 348 0.25 20.11 18.54
C ALA A 348 -0.90 19.32 17.88
N ARG A 349 -1.26 18.16 18.44
CA ARG A 349 -2.39 17.36 17.96
C ARG A 349 -3.74 18.04 18.23
N GLU A 350 -3.93 18.67 19.38
CA GLU A 350 -5.13 19.46 19.69
C GLU A 350 -5.25 20.69 18.79
N GLU A 351 -4.16 21.41 18.55
CA GLU A 351 -4.10 22.57 17.64
C GLU A 351 -4.39 22.16 16.19
N ARG A 352 -3.80 21.05 15.71
CA ARG A 352 -4.15 20.48 14.39
C ARG A 352 -5.62 20.10 14.28
N GLN A 353 -6.20 19.51 15.33
CA GLN A 353 -7.62 19.16 15.33
C GLN A 353 -8.53 20.39 15.35
N LEU A 354 -8.17 21.44 16.09
CA LEU A 354 -8.92 22.70 16.13
C LEU A 354 -8.81 23.43 14.79
N ALA A 355 -7.62 23.50 14.19
CA ALA A 355 -7.41 24.07 12.87
C ALA A 355 -8.19 23.30 11.78
N MET A 356 -8.19 21.96 11.83
CA MET A 356 -8.97 21.13 10.90
C MET A 356 -10.49 21.33 11.08
N LYS A 357 -10.98 21.50 12.31
CA LYS A 357 -12.39 21.82 12.59
C LYS A 357 -12.76 23.22 12.11
N ALA A 358 -11.90 24.22 12.32
CA ALA A 358 -12.10 25.58 11.86
C ALA A 358 -12.05 25.68 10.33
N ALA A 359 -11.14 24.97 9.66
CA ALA A 359 -11.08 24.87 8.20
C ALA A 359 -12.35 24.22 7.64
N LYS A 360 -12.82 23.10 8.24
CA LYS A 360 -14.09 22.46 7.86
C LYS A 360 -15.30 23.38 8.07
N ALA A 361 -15.30 24.21 9.11
CA ALA A 361 -16.36 25.19 9.35
C ALA A 361 -16.35 26.31 8.30
N LYS A 362 -15.16 26.87 7.99
CA LYS A 362 -14.99 27.91 6.96
C LYS A 362 -15.34 27.42 5.56
N VAL A 363 -15.01 26.16 5.21
CA VAL A 363 -15.42 25.55 3.94
C VAL A 363 -16.95 25.38 3.90
N LYS A 364 -17.57 24.92 4.99
CA LYS A 364 -19.03 24.80 5.08
C LYS A 364 -19.75 26.15 5.00
N GLU A 365 -19.13 27.22 5.49
CA GLU A 365 -19.65 28.58 5.43
C GLU A 365 -19.50 29.19 4.03
N LYS A 366 -18.35 29.00 3.36
CA LYS A 366 -18.15 29.41 1.96
C LYS A 366 -19.07 28.67 1.00
N ILE A 367 -19.34 27.38 1.24
CA ILE A 367 -20.33 26.60 0.47
C ILE A 367 -21.75 27.14 0.72
N ARG A 368 -22.07 27.63 1.93
CA ARG A 368 -23.38 28.25 2.19
C ARG A 368 -23.52 29.62 1.51
N GLN A 369 -22.45 30.40 1.46
CA GLN A 369 -22.42 31.71 0.80
C GLN A 369 -22.49 31.58 -0.73
N SER A 370 -21.81 30.60 -1.33
CA SER A 370 -21.91 30.37 -2.78
C SER A 370 -23.30 29.87 -3.22
N VAL A 371 -24.02 29.15 -2.35
CA VAL A 371 -25.42 28.74 -2.56
C VAL A 371 -26.41 29.90 -2.36
N GLN A 372 -26.05 30.94 -1.59
CA GLN A 372 -26.84 32.17 -1.47
C GLN A 372 -26.63 33.11 -2.67
N ASN A 373 -25.40 33.27 -3.14
CA ASN A 373 -25.08 34.16 -4.27
C ASN A 373 -25.63 33.66 -5.62
N THR A 374 -25.91 32.36 -5.76
CA THR A 374 -26.60 31.80 -6.94
C THR A 374 -28.11 32.07 -6.95
N LYS A 375 -28.71 32.56 -5.86
CA LYS A 375 -30.13 32.94 -5.82
C LYS A 375 -30.37 34.41 -6.19
N GLU A 376 -29.34 35.25 -6.26
CA GLU A 376 -29.48 36.69 -6.57
C GLU A 376 -29.13 37.04 -8.04
N ALA A 377 -28.63 36.10 -8.84
CA ALA A 377 -28.29 36.31 -10.25
C ALA A 377 -29.43 36.01 -11.26
N ASP A 378 -30.59 35.53 -10.80
CA ASP A 378 -31.74 35.17 -11.66
C ASP A 378 -32.82 36.28 -11.76
N SER A 379 -32.57 37.48 -11.24
CA SER A 379 -33.57 38.56 -11.19
C SER A 379 -33.12 39.91 -11.75
N ALA A 380 -32.38 39.94 -12.86
CA ALA A 380 -32.21 41.19 -13.62
C ALA A 380 -31.94 40.97 -15.11
N THR A 381 -32.79 41.64 -15.91
CA THR A 381 -32.67 41.98 -17.35
C THR A 381 -33.13 40.95 -18.38
N GLY A 382 -34.42 41.03 -18.71
CA GLY A 382 -34.92 40.74 -20.06
C GLY A 382 -34.79 41.94 -21.02
N ALA A 383 -35.09 41.62 -22.28
CA ALA A 383 -35.40 42.48 -23.43
C ALA A 383 -34.32 42.71 -24.51
N ALA A 384 -34.69 42.24 -25.71
CA ALA A 384 -34.49 42.81 -27.05
C ALA A 384 -33.55 42.07 -28.02
N ALA A 385 -34.18 41.58 -29.09
CA ALA A 385 -33.64 40.85 -30.22
C ALA A 385 -33.18 41.77 -31.37
N LYS A 386 -32.23 41.32 -32.20
CA LYS A 386 -32.25 41.48 -33.67
C LYS A 386 -31.31 40.51 -34.41
N LYS A 387 -31.83 39.98 -35.52
CA LYS A 387 -31.24 39.05 -36.50
C LYS A 387 -30.40 39.79 -37.56
N GLU A 388 -29.37 39.11 -38.08
CA GLU A 388 -28.92 39.09 -39.50
C GLU A 388 -27.88 37.95 -39.64
N THR A 389 -28.24 36.76 -40.13
CA THR A 389 -28.08 36.19 -41.50
C THR A 389 -26.63 36.02 -42.02
N VAL A 390 -26.26 34.73 -42.02
CA VAL A 390 -25.08 33.94 -42.44
C VAL A 390 -24.58 34.20 -43.90
N PRO A 391 -23.31 33.84 -44.24
CA PRO A 391 -23.14 32.60 -45.00
C PRO A 391 -22.05 31.65 -44.46
N SER A 392 -22.30 30.36 -44.72
CA SER A 392 -21.64 29.17 -44.21
C SER A 392 -20.21 28.98 -44.73
N GLN A 393 -19.27 28.60 -43.87
CA GLN A 393 -18.30 27.53 -44.15
C GLN A 393 -17.72 26.92 -42.87
N ALA A 394 -17.62 25.58 -42.90
CA ALA A 394 -17.22 24.62 -41.89
C ALA A 394 -15.98 24.95 -41.01
N GLY A 395 -16.04 24.54 -39.72
CA GLY A 395 -14.87 24.13 -38.93
C GLY A 395 -14.73 24.71 -37.51
N THR A 396 -15.30 24.01 -36.52
CA THR A 396 -14.84 23.74 -35.12
C THR A 396 -14.26 24.84 -34.19
N ASP A 397 -14.75 24.77 -32.94
CA ASP A 397 -14.17 25.16 -31.65
C ASP A 397 -14.27 26.63 -31.17
N ASP A 398 -15.27 26.89 -30.31
CA ASP A 398 -15.30 27.99 -29.33
C ASP A 398 -16.24 27.61 -28.15
N GLU A 399 -15.78 26.71 -27.28
CA GLU A 399 -16.34 26.51 -25.92
C GLU A 399 -15.29 26.72 -24.80
N GLU A 400 -14.09 27.22 -25.12
CA GLU A 400 -13.00 27.37 -24.12
C GLU A 400 -13.06 28.70 -23.34
N SER A 401 -13.61 29.78 -23.88
CA SER A 401 -13.51 31.11 -23.24
C SER A 401 -14.26 31.28 -21.90
N VAL A 402 -15.30 30.49 -21.60
CA VAL A 402 -16.09 30.63 -20.34
C VAL A 402 -15.67 29.60 -19.30
N VAL A 403 -15.14 28.45 -19.74
CA VAL A 403 -14.60 27.39 -18.87
C VAL A 403 -13.19 27.77 -18.41
N ASP A 404 -12.41 28.49 -19.23
CA ASP A 404 -11.11 29.04 -18.83
C ASP A 404 -11.21 30.21 -17.85
N ALA A 405 -12.24 31.04 -17.96
CA ALA A 405 -12.48 32.09 -16.97
C ALA A 405 -12.83 31.51 -15.57
N LEU A 406 -13.50 30.34 -15.53
CA LEU A 406 -13.83 29.61 -14.31
C LEU A 406 -12.66 28.72 -13.81
N SER A 407 -11.81 28.22 -14.70
CA SER A 407 -10.59 27.47 -14.33
C SER A 407 -9.52 28.40 -13.74
N ALA A 408 -9.40 29.61 -14.28
CA ALA A 408 -8.49 30.65 -13.78
C ALA A 408 -8.87 31.10 -12.35
N THR A 409 -10.17 31.29 -12.06
CA THR A 409 -10.64 31.69 -10.72
C THR A 409 -10.59 30.56 -9.67
N LEU A 410 -10.66 29.28 -10.07
CA LEU A 410 -10.43 28.14 -9.15
C LEU A 410 -8.94 27.82 -8.96
N GLY A 411 -8.09 28.14 -9.94
CA GLY A 411 -6.63 28.03 -9.84
C GLY A 411 -6.02 29.02 -8.85
N GLU A 412 -6.48 30.28 -8.86
CA GLU A 412 -6.03 31.30 -7.90
C GLU A 412 -6.44 30.98 -6.45
N SER A 413 -7.65 30.43 -6.23
CA SER A 413 -8.12 30.04 -4.89
C SER A 413 -7.37 28.86 -4.28
N LEU A 414 -6.80 27.95 -5.08
CA LEU A 414 -6.02 26.81 -4.59
C LEU A 414 -4.57 27.21 -4.33
N THR A 415 -4.03 28.12 -5.13
CA THR A 415 -2.67 28.65 -4.98
C THR A 415 -2.56 29.51 -3.72
N ASP A 416 -3.55 30.37 -3.44
CA ASP A 416 -3.62 31.17 -2.20
C ASP A 416 -3.77 30.29 -0.94
N MET A 417 -4.43 29.13 -1.01
CA MET A 417 -4.51 28.19 0.12
C MET A 417 -3.21 27.43 0.35
N PHE A 418 -2.50 27.05 -0.72
CA PHE A 418 -1.17 26.46 -0.61
C PHE A 418 -0.15 27.46 -0.07
N ASP A 419 -0.22 28.73 -0.48
CA ASP A 419 0.70 29.77 0.01
C ASP A 419 0.38 30.23 1.44
N THR A 420 -0.89 30.21 1.87
CA THR A 420 -1.23 30.49 3.28
C THR A 420 -0.83 29.35 4.22
N VAL A 421 -0.94 28.09 3.77
CA VAL A 421 -0.51 26.90 4.54
C VAL A 421 1.01 26.78 4.53
N LYS A 422 1.67 27.07 3.41
CA LYS A 422 3.12 27.17 3.30
C LYS A 422 3.63 28.28 4.20
N ALA A 423 3.06 29.49 4.14
CA ALA A 423 3.41 30.60 5.03
C ALA A 423 3.18 30.29 6.52
N ALA A 424 2.09 29.61 6.88
CA ALA A 424 1.86 29.18 8.27
C ALA A 424 2.89 28.11 8.73
N ALA A 425 3.35 27.24 7.83
CA ALA A 425 4.43 26.29 8.09
C ALA A 425 5.81 26.98 8.16
N THR A 426 6.08 27.97 7.31
CA THR A 426 7.32 28.75 7.32
C THR A 426 7.43 29.61 8.58
N VAL A 427 6.32 30.19 9.07
CA VAL A 427 6.27 31.01 10.31
C VAL A 427 6.49 30.17 11.57
N ILE A 428 6.18 28.87 11.54
CA ILE A 428 6.51 27.93 12.63
C ILE A 428 7.97 27.46 12.53
N GLY A 429 8.47 27.25 11.30
CA GLY A 429 9.88 26.93 11.06
C GLY A 429 10.83 28.06 11.44
N SER A 430 10.47 29.32 11.15
CA SER A 430 11.30 30.48 11.49
C SER A 430 11.37 30.76 13.00
N LYS A 431 10.32 30.47 13.77
CA LYS A 431 10.35 30.56 15.24
C LYS A 431 11.15 29.45 15.92
N ILE A 432 11.26 28.28 15.29
CA ILE A 432 12.13 27.19 15.76
C ILE A 432 13.60 27.50 15.41
N GLY A 433 13.84 28.15 14.27
CA GLY A 433 15.17 28.64 13.86
C GLY A 433 15.70 29.80 14.72
N GLU A 434 14.87 30.80 15.04
CA GLU A 434 15.26 31.90 15.94
C GLU A 434 15.61 31.41 17.36
N ALA A 435 14.88 30.42 17.88
CA ALA A 435 15.21 29.79 19.17
C ALA A 435 16.52 28.98 19.15
N PHE A 436 17.04 28.65 17.96
CA PHE A 436 18.28 27.91 17.75
C PHE A 436 19.50 28.84 17.63
N GLU A 437 19.31 30.06 17.13
CA GLU A 437 20.35 31.10 17.12
C GLU A 437 20.61 31.65 18.53
N ASP A 438 19.56 31.84 19.34
CA ASP A 438 19.68 32.27 20.74
C ASP A 438 20.36 31.23 21.66
N LEU A 439 20.34 29.94 21.29
CA LEU A 439 20.95 28.86 22.08
C LEU A 439 22.42 28.58 21.69
N LYS A 440 22.90 29.15 20.58
CA LYS A 440 24.26 28.95 20.08
C LYS A 440 25.31 29.82 20.78
N GLU A 441 24.88 30.86 21.51
CA GLU A 441 25.79 31.76 22.23
C GLU A 441 26.29 31.20 23.57
N ASP A 442 25.64 30.17 24.14
CA ASP A 442 26.02 29.61 25.44
C ASP A 442 26.61 28.19 25.34
N THR A 443 27.95 28.13 25.49
CA THR A 443 28.75 27.01 26.02
C THR A 443 29.19 25.89 25.04
N ALA A 444 30.44 26.00 24.57
CA ALA A 444 31.11 25.16 23.56
C ALA A 444 31.58 23.74 23.99
N GLY A 445 30.91 23.09 24.95
CA GLY A 445 31.38 21.81 25.52
C GLY A 445 30.57 20.55 25.16
N VAL A 446 29.38 20.68 24.57
CA VAL A 446 28.41 19.59 24.37
C VAL A 446 28.16 19.28 22.88
N VAL A 447 29.11 19.66 22.01
CA VAL A 447 28.86 19.83 20.58
C VAL A 447 28.75 18.51 19.81
N GLU A 448 29.54 17.47 20.11
CA GLU A 448 29.53 16.25 19.27
C GLU A 448 28.31 15.33 19.52
N GLU A 449 27.92 15.09 20.77
CA GLU A 449 26.79 14.20 21.09
C GLU A 449 25.41 14.82 20.75
N VAL A 450 25.32 16.15 20.77
CA VAL A 450 24.10 16.89 20.39
C VAL A 450 23.99 17.00 18.88
N VAL A 451 25.09 17.13 18.14
CA VAL A 451 25.09 17.13 16.67
C VAL A 451 24.66 15.78 16.13
N GLU A 452 25.14 14.66 16.70
CA GLU A 452 24.78 13.31 16.23
C GLU A 452 23.30 12.96 16.49
N LYS A 453 22.76 13.35 17.65
CA LYS A 453 21.32 13.19 17.97
C LYS A 453 20.42 14.16 17.21
N MET A 454 20.93 15.31 16.77
CA MET A 454 20.19 16.26 15.93
C MET A 454 20.21 15.88 14.45
N THR A 455 21.25 15.19 13.97
CA THR A 455 21.26 14.60 12.62
C THR A 455 20.23 13.48 12.50
N GLU A 456 20.12 12.59 13.50
CA GLU A 456 19.06 11.57 13.53
C GLU A 456 17.65 12.21 13.58
N ALA A 457 17.46 13.27 14.39
CA ALA A 457 16.17 13.95 14.49
C ALA A 457 15.78 14.76 13.22
N THR A 458 16.75 15.18 12.41
CA THR A 458 16.51 15.88 11.14
C THR A 458 16.21 14.90 10.01
N GLU A 459 16.82 13.71 10.03
CA GLU A 459 16.46 12.60 9.14
C GLU A 459 15.06 12.06 9.46
N ASP A 460 14.70 11.87 10.73
CA ASP A 460 13.35 11.43 11.15
C ASP A 460 12.25 12.43 10.73
N VAL A 461 12.54 13.74 10.77
CA VAL A 461 11.59 14.79 10.34
C VAL A 461 11.49 14.86 8.82
N ALA A 462 12.59 14.62 8.09
CA ALA A 462 12.58 14.54 6.63
C ALA A 462 11.81 13.31 6.13
N GLU A 463 11.99 12.16 6.78
CA GLU A 463 11.27 10.92 6.48
C GLU A 463 9.77 11.07 6.77
N ALA A 464 9.40 11.70 7.90
CA ALA A 464 8.01 12.02 8.21
C ALA A 464 7.40 13.07 7.24
N MET A 465 8.21 13.94 6.63
CA MET A 465 7.78 14.94 5.66
C MET A 465 7.55 14.33 4.27
N GLU A 466 8.37 13.38 3.86
CA GLU A 466 8.16 12.58 2.64
C GLU A 466 6.94 11.65 2.79
N GLU A 467 6.80 10.97 3.93
CA GLU A 467 5.62 10.12 4.21
C GLU A 467 4.31 10.96 4.23
N ALA A 468 4.39 12.23 4.64
CA ALA A 468 3.26 13.16 4.59
C ALA A 468 2.95 13.68 3.18
N LYS A 469 3.97 13.89 2.33
CA LYS A 469 3.76 14.22 0.91
C LYS A 469 3.13 13.06 0.15
N GLU A 470 3.58 11.84 0.42
CA GLU A 470 3.08 10.64 -0.26
C GLU A 470 1.60 10.38 0.11
N LYS A 471 1.25 10.50 1.40
CA LYS A 471 -0.15 10.43 1.85
C LYS A 471 -1.02 11.58 1.32
N ALA A 472 -0.46 12.77 1.14
CA ALA A 472 -1.17 13.90 0.53
C ALA A 472 -1.41 13.68 -0.97
N ALA A 473 -0.46 13.06 -1.69
CA ALA A 473 -0.62 12.68 -3.09
C ALA A 473 -1.68 11.58 -3.27
N GLU A 474 -1.69 10.57 -2.40
CA GLU A 474 -2.66 9.47 -2.41
C GLU A 474 -4.10 9.96 -2.15
N THR A 475 -4.27 10.89 -1.20
CA THR A 475 -5.59 11.53 -0.97
C THR A 475 -6.02 12.47 -2.11
N ALA A 476 -5.09 13.05 -2.86
CA ALA A 476 -5.40 13.89 -4.02
C ALA A 476 -5.84 13.04 -5.24
N GLU A 477 -5.27 11.83 -5.39
CA GLU A 477 -5.71 10.82 -6.35
C GLU A 477 -7.14 10.32 -6.04
N GLU A 478 -7.44 9.95 -4.79
CA GLU A 478 -8.80 9.53 -4.37
C GLU A 478 -9.85 10.63 -4.67
N ILE A 479 -9.53 11.90 -4.38
CA ILE A 479 -10.43 13.03 -4.67
C ILE A 479 -10.64 13.23 -6.17
N LYS A 480 -9.61 13.00 -7.01
CA LYS A 480 -9.74 13.06 -8.47
C LYS A 480 -10.64 11.94 -9.00
N GLU A 481 -10.54 10.74 -8.46
CA GLU A 481 -11.40 9.62 -8.84
C GLU A 481 -12.86 9.88 -8.45
N GLU A 482 -13.12 10.37 -7.24
CA GLU A 482 -14.48 10.75 -6.81
C GLU A 482 -15.07 11.87 -7.67
N LEU A 483 -14.25 12.88 -8.04
CA LEU A 483 -14.68 13.98 -8.91
C LEU A 483 -14.99 13.51 -10.34
N ALA A 484 -14.24 12.53 -10.86
CA ALA A 484 -14.50 11.89 -12.15
C ALA A 484 -15.80 11.06 -12.12
N GLU A 485 -16.09 10.40 -11.00
CA GLU A 485 -17.34 9.67 -10.80
C GLU A 485 -18.57 10.61 -10.73
N VAL A 486 -18.43 11.76 -10.06
CA VAL A 486 -19.45 12.81 -10.00
C VAL A 486 -19.67 13.45 -11.37
N LYS A 487 -18.61 13.71 -12.15
CA LYS A 487 -18.72 14.18 -13.56
C LYS A 487 -19.45 13.16 -14.44
N LYS A 488 -19.18 11.86 -14.30
CA LYS A 488 -19.91 10.80 -15.03
C LYS A 488 -21.39 10.72 -14.65
N LYS A 489 -21.72 10.89 -13.37
CA LYS A 489 -23.11 10.94 -12.87
C LYS A 489 -23.85 12.19 -13.37
N ALA A 490 -23.19 13.35 -13.36
CA ALA A 490 -23.71 14.60 -13.90
C ALA A 490 -23.96 14.52 -15.42
N ALA A 491 -23.03 13.95 -16.19
CA ALA A 491 -23.16 13.75 -17.64
C ALA A 491 -24.32 12.79 -18.02
N LYS A 492 -24.55 11.74 -17.22
CA LYS A 492 -25.71 10.85 -17.38
C LYS A 492 -27.04 11.58 -17.12
N ALA A 493 -27.08 12.46 -16.12
CA ALA A 493 -28.25 13.26 -15.81
C ALA A 493 -28.56 14.28 -16.92
N THR A 494 -27.55 14.97 -17.45
CA THR A 494 -27.69 15.91 -18.59
C THR A 494 -28.14 15.20 -19.87
N ARG A 495 -27.65 13.98 -20.13
CA ARG A 495 -28.10 13.19 -21.29
C ARG A 495 -29.56 12.74 -21.16
N ALA A 496 -30.03 12.47 -19.95
CA ALA A 496 -31.43 12.11 -19.68
C ALA A 496 -32.39 13.29 -19.84
N THR A 497 -32.01 14.50 -19.41
CA THR A 497 -32.77 15.73 -19.66
C THR A 497 -32.76 16.13 -21.13
N ARG A 498 -31.62 16.02 -21.83
CA ARG A 498 -31.53 16.30 -23.28
C ARG A 498 -32.41 15.36 -24.11
N LYS A 499 -32.53 14.08 -23.72
CA LYS A 499 -33.48 13.13 -24.33
C LYS A 499 -34.95 13.48 -24.08
N LYS A 500 -35.30 13.97 -22.88
CA LYS A 500 -36.66 14.43 -22.56
C LYS A 500 -37.03 15.72 -23.31
N VAL A 501 -36.09 16.64 -23.47
CA VAL A 501 -36.28 17.89 -24.23
C VAL A 501 -36.37 17.61 -25.74
N ALA A 502 -35.56 16.70 -26.28
CA ALA A 502 -35.66 16.29 -27.67
C ALA A 502 -36.99 15.58 -28.00
N LYS A 503 -37.53 14.79 -27.06
CA LYS A 503 -38.85 14.15 -27.21
C LYS A 503 -39.97 15.19 -27.23
N LYS A 504 -39.99 16.13 -26.29
CA LYS A 504 -40.96 17.25 -26.26
C LYS A 504 -40.86 18.17 -27.49
N ALA A 505 -39.66 18.39 -28.01
CA ALA A 505 -39.44 19.19 -29.22
C ALA A 505 -39.86 18.46 -30.51
N GLY A 506 -39.92 17.12 -30.50
CA GLY A 506 -40.51 16.32 -31.57
C GLY A 506 -42.03 16.41 -31.57
N GLU A 507 -42.65 16.22 -30.39
CA GLU A 507 -44.10 16.33 -30.19
C GLU A 507 -44.62 17.73 -30.61
N LEU A 508 -43.94 18.80 -30.20
CA LEU A 508 -44.27 20.19 -30.61
C LEU A 508 -44.10 20.47 -32.12
N LYS A 509 -43.28 19.70 -32.84
CA LYS A 509 -43.13 19.86 -34.30
C LYS A 509 -44.23 19.14 -35.06
N GLU A 510 -44.71 18.01 -34.53
CA GLU A 510 -45.86 17.29 -35.07
C GLU A 510 -47.15 18.10 -34.88
N ASP A 511 -47.37 18.65 -33.68
CA ASP A 511 -48.55 19.49 -33.37
C ASP A 511 -48.61 20.76 -34.25
N VAL A 512 -47.45 21.36 -34.57
CA VAL A 512 -47.36 22.56 -35.44
C VAL A 512 -47.55 22.19 -36.92
N ALA A 513 -47.14 21.00 -37.34
CA ALA A 513 -47.37 20.53 -38.70
C ALA A 513 -48.84 20.20 -38.95
N GLU A 514 -49.50 19.57 -37.97
CA GLU A 514 -50.93 19.23 -38.03
C GLU A 514 -51.80 20.50 -38.02
N ALA A 515 -51.45 21.50 -37.21
CA ALA A 515 -52.11 22.80 -37.22
C ALA A 515 -51.91 23.59 -38.54
N MET A 516 -50.78 23.41 -39.24
CA MET A 516 -50.56 24.02 -40.54
C MET A 516 -51.31 23.32 -41.68
N GLU A 517 -51.53 22.01 -41.59
CA GLU A 517 -52.38 21.25 -42.52
C GLU A 517 -53.85 21.64 -42.35
N GLU A 518 -54.37 21.68 -41.12
CA GLU A 518 -55.75 22.15 -40.87
C GLU A 518 -55.98 23.61 -41.32
N ALA A 519 -54.97 24.47 -41.21
CA ALA A 519 -55.05 25.85 -41.67
C ALA A 519 -55.04 25.97 -43.20
N LYS A 520 -54.38 25.04 -43.91
CA LYS A 520 -54.40 24.97 -45.38
C LYS A 520 -55.71 24.40 -45.90
N GLU A 521 -56.29 23.42 -45.21
CA GLU A 521 -57.58 22.82 -45.57
C GLU A 521 -58.76 23.78 -45.36
N LYS A 522 -58.65 24.73 -44.43
CA LYS A 522 -59.64 25.81 -44.22
C LYS A 522 -59.48 27.01 -45.15
N ALA A 523 -58.38 27.09 -45.90
CA ALA A 523 -58.07 28.20 -46.80
C ALA A 523 -58.19 27.83 -48.30
N ALA A 524 -58.54 26.58 -48.61
CA ALA A 524 -58.96 26.09 -49.93
C ALA A 524 -60.49 25.93 -49.94
#